data_AF-A0A0G0ZHL8-F1
#
_entry.id   AF-A0A0G0ZHL8-F1
#
_cell.length_a   1.000
_cell.length_b   1.000
_cell.length_c   1.000
_cell.angle_alpha   90.00
_cell.angle_beta   90.00
_cell.angle_gamma   90.00
#
_symmetry.space_group_name_H-M   'P 1'
#
loop_
_entity.id
_entity.type
_entity.pdbx_description
1 polymer ?
#
loop_
_entity_poly.entity_id
_entity_poly.type
_entity_poly.pdbx_seq_one_letter_code
_entity_poly.pdbx_strand_id
1 'polypeptide(L)'
;MYANKIYSSIIASTTVTCNTISGSNRGSCTYPWGTQEPVALPIQRPQIESWEAAATAGGVITQAECSSHLEGDGTYEYEYIINSSRSLGPVEIQCDLEITGATSGSGPTITLTGPVWVRGKIDISKYLTVRVDPSLSGQGLSMVMIADNPADRIDSSEIEVENYNPIFEGAGANSWVMLLSENSAASQGVNEDAIRVADGVTGAIILYARLGTIYLRNTTSVREVTGYKISLDGSSSVIYESGLQNVLFNSGPGGAWTIQDWKEGQ
;
A
#
# COMPACT_ATOMS: atom_id res chain seq x y z
N MET A 1 -24.36 -7.41 -0.57
CA MET A 1 -23.22 -7.45 0.37
C MET A 1 -22.93 -8.90 0.71
N TYR A 2 -21.65 -9.27 0.82
CA TYR A 2 -21.20 -10.62 1.18
C TYR A 2 -20.32 -10.55 2.42
N ALA A 3 -20.63 -11.32 3.46
CA ALA A 3 -19.83 -11.38 4.67
C ALA A 3 -20.14 -12.67 5.45
N ASN A 4 -19.19 -13.25 6.17
CA ASN A 4 -19.51 -14.36 7.06
C ASN A 4 -20.38 -13.89 8.24
N LYS A 5 -19.95 -12.82 8.93
CA LYS A 5 -20.62 -12.26 10.11
C LYS A 5 -20.72 -10.74 9.98
N ILE A 6 -21.84 -10.18 10.41
CA ILE A 6 -22.10 -8.74 10.41
C ILE A 6 -22.65 -8.32 11.78
N TYR A 7 -22.06 -7.29 12.38
CA TYR A 7 -22.47 -6.78 13.69
C TYR A 7 -22.68 -5.27 13.63
N SER A 8 -23.73 -4.78 14.30
CA SER A 8 -23.92 -3.36 14.60
C SER A 8 -23.75 -2.41 13.39
N SER A 9 -24.23 -2.82 12.21
CA SER A 9 -23.97 -2.12 10.94
C SER A 9 -25.23 -1.47 10.36
N ILE A 10 -25.05 -0.35 9.64
CA ILE A 10 -26.07 0.24 8.76
C ILE A 10 -25.83 -0.23 7.33
N ILE A 11 -26.73 -1.04 6.79
CA ILE A 11 -26.60 -1.69 5.49
C ILE A 11 -27.59 -1.06 4.51
N ALA A 12 -27.08 -0.36 3.49
CA ALA A 12 -27.88 0.24 2.43
C ALA A 12 -28.41 -0.79 1.41
N SER A 13 -27.63 -1.85 1.14
CA SER A 13 -27.99 -2.88 0.17
C SER A 13 -29.23 -3.67 0.59
N THR A 14 -30.14 -3.94 -0.35
CA THR A 14 -31.36 -4.75 -0.12
C THR A 14 -31.09 -6.24 0.00
N THR A 15 -29.94 -6.72 -0.50
CA THR A 15 -29.53 -8.12 -0.50
C THR A 15 -28.24 -8.29 0.31
N VAL A 16 -28.33 -9.12 1.35
CA VAL A 16 -27.20 -9.41 2.25
C VAL A 16 -27.03 -10.91 2.32
N THR A 17 -25.91 -11.42 1.84
CA THR A 17 -25.57 -12.83 1.94
C THR A 17 -24.58 -12.99 3.09
N CYS A 18 -25.00 -13.69 4.14
CA CYS A 18 -24.22 -13.90 5.35
C CYS A 18 -24.65 -15.13 6.15
N ASN A 19 -23.83 -15.53 7.13
CA ASN A 19 -24.19 -16.59 8.08
C ASN A 19 -24.74 -16.04 9.39
N THR A 20 -24.29 -14.85 9.81
CA THR A 20 -24.75 -14.23 11.06
C THR A 20 -24.89 -12.73 10.88
N ILE A 21 -26.02 -12.19 11.34
CA ILE A 21 -26.24 -10.75 11.46
C ILE A 21 -26.93 -10.46 12.79
N SER A 22 -26.44 -9.46 13.53
CA SER A 22 -27.07 -9.02 14.79
C SER A 22 -26.73 -7.57 15.11
N GLY A 23 -27.67 -6.85 15.75
CA GLY A 23 -27.49 -5.45 16.12
C GLY A 23 -27.48 -4.46 14.94
N SER A 24 -27.69 -4.94 13.72
CA SER A 24 -27.71 -4.12 12.50
C SER A 24 -29.11 -3.60 12.17
N ASN A 25 -29.22 -2.64 11.24
CA ASN A 25 -30.51 -2.16 10.72
C ASN A 25 -31.31 -3.23 9.92
N ARG A 26 -30.71 -4.40 9.70
CA ARG A 26 -31.34 -5.61 9.14
C ARG A 26 -31.30 -6.74 10.15
N GLY A 27 -32.43 -7.42 10.33
CA GLY A 27 -32.59 -8.50 11.30
C GLY A 27 -32.20 -9.90 10.81
N SER A 28 -31.96 -10.08 9.51
CA SER A 28 -31.63 -11.40 8.93
C SER A 28 -30.78 -11.30 7.65
N CYS A 29 -30.04 -12.36 7.37
CA CYS A 29 -29.36 -12.57 6.09
C CYS A 29 -30.41 -12.97 5.03
N THR A 30 -30.30 -12.45 3.82
CA THR A 30 -31.13 -12.82 2.67
C THR A 30 -30.82 -14.24 2.21
N TYR A 31 -29.53 -14.61 2.20
CA TYR A 31 -29.06 -15.94 1.81
C TYR A 31 -27.94 -16.40 2.76
N PRO A 32 -27.90 -17.68 3.14
CA PRO A 32 -26.79 -18.25 3.89
C PRO A 32 -25.52 -18.24 3.03
N TRP A 33 -24.40 -17.87 3.64
CA TRP A 33 -23.09 -17.88 2.99
C TRP A 33 -22.44 -19.26 3.21
N GLY A 34 -22.60 -20.16 2.24
CA GLY A 34 -21.91 -21.45 2.27
C GLY A 34 -20.39 -21.28 2.39
N THR A 35 -19.70 -22.32 2.86
CA THR A 35 -18.23 -22.36 2.88
C THR A 35 -17.69 -22.00 1.50
N GLN A 36 -16.86 -20.97 1.43
CA GLN A 36 -16.14 -20.60 0.21
C GLN A 36 -14.75 -21.21 0.29
N GLU A 37 -14.29 -21.77 -0.82
CA GLU A 37 -12.87 -22.09 -0.95
C GLU A 37 -12.06 -20.80 -0.87
N PRO A 38 -10.93 -20.79 -0.13
CA PRO A 38 -10.04 -19.65 -0.10
C PRO A 38 -9.61 -19.27 -1.52
N VAL A 39 -9.87 -18.03 -1.91
CA VAL A 39 -9.35 -17.47 -3.15
C VAL A 39 -7.99 -16.86 -2.85
N ALA A 40 -7.03 -17.10 -3.74
CA ALA A 40 -5.72 -16.48 -3.65
C ALA A 40 -5.85 -14.94 -3.70
N LEU A 41 -5.07 -14.25 -2.87
CA LEU A 41 -4.98 -12.78 -2.91
C LEU A 41 -4.51 -12.29 -4.30
N PRO A 42 -4.90 -11.07 -4.73
CA PRO A 42 -4.68 -10.61 -6.09
C PRO A 42 -3.20 -10.42 -6.45
N ILE A 43 -2.38 -10.04 -5.47
CA ILE A 43 -0.92 -10.01 -5.58
C ILE A 43 -0.36 -11.19 -4.78
N GLN A 44 0.66 -11.85 -5.33
CA GLN A 44 1.29 -13.02 -4.72
C GLN A 44 2.78 -12.79 -4.57
N ARG A 45 3.44 -13.60 -3.73
CA ARG A 45 4.87 -13.45 -3.44
C ARG A 45 5.78 -13.35 -4.68
N PRO A 46 5.60 -14.16 -5.75
CA PRO A 46 6.44 -14.03 -6.94
C PRO A 46 6.35 -12.66 -7.63
N GLN A 47 5.19 -12.00 -7.57
CA GLN A 47 5.03 -10.65 -8.11
C GLN A 47 5.79 -9.62 -7.27
N ILE A 48 5.73 -9.74 -5.94
CA ILE A 48 6.45 -8.86 -5.00
C ILE A 48 7.96 -9.03 -5.20
N GLU A 49 8.45 -10.27 -5.29
CA GLU A 49 9.87 -10.58 -5.56
C GLU A 49 10.35 -10.01 -6.90
N SER A 50 9.47 -9.97 -7.91
CA SER A 50 9.82 -9.35 -9.20
C SER A 50 10.01 -7.83 -9.08
N TRP A 51 9.24 -7.16 -8.23
CA TRP A 51 9.37 -5.73 -7.94
C TRP A 51 10.59 -5.44 -7.08
N GLU A 52 10.86 -6.26 -6.06
CA GLU A 52 12.08 -6.21 -5.24
C GLU A 52 13.33 -6.37 -6.13
N ALA A 53 13.34 -7.35 -7.03
CA ALA A 53 14.44 -7.55 -7.97
C ALA A 53 14.63 -6.36 -8.93
N ALA A 54 13.54 -5.77 -9.43
CA ALA A 54 13.59 -4.58 -10.26
C ALA A 54 14.11 -3.35 -9.49
N ALA A 55 13.75 -3.22 -8.21
CA ALA A 55 14.24 -2.18 -7.32
C ALA A 55 15.77 -2.31 -7.10
N THR A 56 16.25 -3.49 -6.72
CA THR A 56 17.69 -3.78 -6.58
C THR A 56 18.47 -3.53 -7.88
N ALA A 57 17.92 -3.91 -9.03
CA ALA A 57 18.55 -3.69 -10.33
C ALA A 57 18.65 -2.19 -10.71
N GLY A 58 17.76 -1.36 -10.16
CA GLY A 58 17.77 0.09 -10.35
C GLY A 58 18.82 0.83 -9.52
N GLY A 59 19.25 0.23 -8.42
CA GLY A 59 20.27 0.75 -7.52
C GLY A 59 20.06 0.24 -6.11
N VAL A 60 21.11 0.34 -5.29
CA VAL A 60 21.07 -0.04 -3.87
C VAL A 60 21.60 1.12 -3.05
N ILE A 61 20.78 1.60 -2.12
CA ILE A 61 21.19 2.48 -1.02
C ILE A 61 21.53 1.57 0.15
N THR A 62 22.82 1.51 0.44
CA THR A 62 23.37 0.66 1.49
C THR A 62 23.21 1.32 2.85
N GLN A 63 23.26 0.52 3.92
CA GLN A 63 23.21 1.03 5.31
C GLN A 63 24.28 2.09 5.61
N ALA A 64 25.43 2.06 4.90
CA ALA A 64 26.49 3.06 5.06
C ALA A 64 26.11 4.46 4.54
N GLU A 65 25.07 4.55 3.72
CA GLU A 65 24.51 5.80 3.20
C GLU A 65 23.35 6.32 4.07
N CYS A 66 22.92 5.53 5.06
CA CYS A 66 21.86 5.88 5.99
C CYS A 66 22.43 6.60 7.22
N SER A 67 21.63 7.51 7.78
CA SER A 67 21.96 8.18 9.04
C SER A 67 21.72 7.21 10.19
N SER A 68 22.69 7.06 11.08
CA SER A 68 22.51 6.27 12.29
C SER A 68 22.03 7.14 13.44
N HIS A 69 21.06 6.66 14.21
CA HIS A 69 20.72 7.24 15.51
C HIS A 69 20.76 6.14 16.59
N LEU A 70 21.04 6.57 17.83
CA LEU A 70 21.13 5.66 18.98
C LEU A 70 19.84 5.78 19.79
N GLU A 71 19.15 4.66 19.93
CA GLU A 71 17.92 4.57 20.67
C GLU A 71 18.14 4.62 22.18
N GLY A 72 17.07 4.91 22.91
CA GLY A 72 17.08 5.00 24.37
C GLY A 72 17.45 3.68 25.07
N ASP A 73 17.34 2.55 24.37
CA ASP A 73 17.72 1.22 24.83
C ASP A 73 19.16 0.81 24.44
N GLY A 74 19.87 1.66 23.69
CA GLY A 74 21.24 1.44 23.23
C GLY A 74 21.36 0.68 21.89
N THR A 75 20.26 0.45 21.17
CA THR A 75 20.29 -0.08 19.80
C THR A 75 20.57 1.03 18.78
N TYR A 76 21.21 0.67 17.66
CA TYR A 76 21.42 1.60 16.55
C TYR A 76 20.37 1.34 15.48
N GLU A 77 19.63 2.38 15.14
CA GLU A 77 18.71 2.39 14.01
C GLU A 77 19.33 3.21 12.86
N TYR A 78 19.02 2.79 11.63
CA TYR A 78 19.60 3.37 10.42
C TYR A 78 18.47 3.83 9.52
N GLU A 79 18.51 5.09 9.12
CA GLU A 79 17.42 5.73 8.42
C GLU A 79 17.92 6.55 7.23
N TYR A 80 17.25 6.37 6.09
CA TYR A 80 17.45 7.17 4.90
C TYR A 80 16.40 8.27 4.83
N ILE A 81 16.83 9.49 5.16
CA ILE A 81 15.92 10.63 5.32
C ILE A 81 15.80 11.41 4.01
N ILE A 82 14.56 11.62 3.56
CA ILE A 82 14.20 12.46 2.42
C ILE A 82 13.32 13.61 2.91
N ASN A 83 13.85 14.84 2.83
CA ASN A 83 13.16 16.06 3.25
C ASN A 83 13.11 17.15 2.16
N SER A 84 13.47 16.80 0.92
CA SER A 84 13.49 17.70 -0.22
C SER A 84 13.01 16.98 -1.48
N SER A 85 12.49 17.75 -2.44
CA SER A 85 11.96 17.21 -3.69
C SER A 85 13.02 16.45 -4.47
N ARG A 86 12.70 15.23 -4.92
CA ARG A 86 13.60 14.39 -5.70
C ARG A 86 12.85 13.28 -6.43
N SER A 87 13.52 12.64 -7.38
CA SER A 87 13.10 11.34 -7.91
C SER A 87 13.56 10.21 -6.99
N LEU A 88 12.76 9.14 -6.94
CA LEU A 88 13.02 7.94 -6.16
C LEU A 88 12.59 6.70 -6.95
N GLY A 89 13.39 5.64 -6.92
CA GLY A 89 13.10 4.39 -7.62
C GLY A 89 13.53 4.37 -9.10
N PRO A 90 13.72 3.19 -9.72
CA PRO A 90 13.83 1.89 -9.07
C PRO A 90 15.03 1.84 -8.11
N VAL A 91 14.82 1.41 -6.86
CA VAL A 91 15.89 1.39 -5.84
C VAL A 91 15.56 0.47 -4.65
N GLU A 92 16.54 -0.30 -4.20
CA GLU A 92 16.54 -0.98 -2.88
C GLU A 92 17.17 -0.06 -1.82
N ILE A 93 16.56 0.03 -0.65
CA ILE A 93 17.05 0.76 0.52
C ILE A 93 17.21 -0.24 1.66
N GLN A 94 18.43 -0.42 2.14
CA GLN A 94 18.78 -1.47 3.12
C GLN A 94 18.64 -1.05 4.59
N CYS A 95 17.87 0.00 4.84
CA CYS A 95 17.62 0.61 6.14
C CYS A 95 16.19 1.20 6.13
N ASP A 96 15.76 1.82 7.22
CA ASP A 96 14.44 2.45 7.28
C ASP A 96 14.39 3.69 6.37
N LEU A 97 13.20 4.06 5.90
CA LEU A 97 12.96 5.19 5.00
C LEU A 97 12.05 6.22 5.68
N GLU A 98 12.57 7.41 5.95
CA GLU A 98 11.76 8.55 6.38
C GLU A 98 11.59 9.54 5.23
N ILE A 99 10.34 9.85 4.90
CA ILE A 99 9.97 10.94 4.00
C ILE A 99 9.21 11.98 4.81
N THR A 100 9.90 13.06 5.18
CA THR A 100 9.30 14.15 5.95
C THR A 100 9.07 15.38 5.09
N GLY A 101 7.87 15.93 5.22
CA GLY A 101 7.44 17.15 4.55
C GLY A 101 7.74 18.44 5.31
N ALA A 102 7.13 19.53 4.83
CA ALA A 102 7.15 20.83 5.48
C ALA A 102 6.19 20.86 6.68
N THR A 103 6.43 21.74 7.65
CA THR A 103 5.55 21.94 8.82
C THR A 103 4.31 22.77 8.50
N SER A 104 4.29 23.46 7.36
CA SER A 104 3.14 24.21 6.83
C SER A 104 3.30 24.46 5.32
N GLY A 105 2.18 24.69 4.63
CA GLY A 105 2.17 25.06 3.22
C GLY A 105 2.46 23.89 2.27
N SER A 106 3.07 24.19 1.12
CA SER A 106 3.39 23.19 0.10
C SER A 106 4.72 22.51 0.44
N GLY A 107 4.67 21.19 0.64
CA GLY A 107 5.83 20.36 0.93
C GLY A 107 6.72 20.02 -0.26
N PRO A 108 7.76 19.20 -0.02
CA PRO A 108 8.51 18.58 -1.09
C PRO A 108 7.64 17.63 -1.93
N THR A 109 8.06 17.39 -3.17
CA THR A 109 7.45 16.41 -4.07
C THR A 109 8.43 15.28 -4.34
N ILE A 110 8.06 14.07 -3.94
CA ILE A 110 8.81 12.85 -4.23
C ILE A 110 8.21 12.22 -5.48
N THR A 111 9.01 12.11 -6.55
CA THR A 111 8.57 11.57 -7.83
C THR A 111 9.06 10.13 -8.00
N LEU A 112 8.16 9.17 -7.97
CA LEU A 112 8.43 7.75 -8.14
C LEU A 112 8.66 7.43 -9.62
N THR A 113 9.88 7.01 -9.94
CA THR A 113 10.32 6.63 -11.29
C THR A 113 10.43 5.10 -11.48
N GLY A 114 10.22 4.32 -10.42
CA GLY A 114 10.21 2.87 -10.43
C GLY A 114 9.82 2.29 -9.06
N PRO A 115 9.81 0.96 -8.90
CA PRO A 115 9.55 0.30 -7.62
C PRO A 115 10.61 0.69 -6.57
N VAL A 116 10.14 1.00 -5.36
CA VAL A 116 11.01 1.27 -4.21
C VAL A 116 10.85 0.10 -3.26
N TRP A 117 11.96 -0.56 -2.93
CA TRP A 117 11.98 -1.62 -1.91
C TRP A 117 12.79 -1.15 -0.72
N VAL A 118 12.18 -1.16 0.45
CA VAL A 118 12.80 -0.82 1.72
C VAL A 118 12.87 -2.09 2.56
N ARG A 119 14.08 -2.46 2.99
CA ARG A 119 14.34 -3.57 3.92
C ARG A 119 14.24 -3.09 5.36
N GLY A 120 13.16 -2.40 5.64
CA GLY A 120 12.97 -1.56 6.80
C GLY A 120 11.56 -0.98 6.81
N LYS A 121 11.34 -0.09 7.77
CA LYS A 121 10.11 0.68 7.91
C LYS A 121 10.04 1.79 6.88
N ILE A 122 8.82 2.21 6.55
CA ILE A 122 8.57 3.39 5.71
C ILE A 122 7.69 4.36 6.49
N ASP A 123 8.26 5.51 6.81
CA ASP A 123 7.59 6.59 7.54
C ASP A 123 7.39 7.79 6.61
N ILE A 124 6.13 8.14 6.34
CA ILE A 124 5.76 9.27 5.47
C ILE A 124 4.96 10.26 6.30
N SER A 125 5.50 11.46 6.50
CA SER A 125 4.85 12.43 7.39
C SER A 125 4.95 13.88 6.96
N LYS A 126 4.01 14.69 7.45
CA LYS A 126 3.89 16.13 7.24
C LYS A 126 3.38 16.51 5.84
N TYR A 127 3.32 17.82 5.55
CA TYR A 127 2.89 18.30 4.23
C TYR A 127 3.91 17.91 3.18
N LEU A 128 3.58 16.97 2.28
CA LEU A 128 4.35 16.57 1.10
C LEU A 128 3.46 15.92 0.04
N THR A 129 4.02 15.74 -1.16
CA THR A 129 3.39 14.99 -2.25
C THR A 129 4.26 13.81 -2.65
N VAL A 130 3.71 12.59 -2.65
CA VAL A 130 4.31 11.43 -3.30
C VAL A 130 3.55 11.19 -4.60
N ARG A 131 4.25 11.20 -5.73
CA ARG A 131 3.61 11.04 -7.04
C ARG A 131 4.32 10.06 -7.94
N VAL A 132 3.58 9.38 -8.81
CA VAL A 132 4.18 8.67 -9.95
C VAL A 132 4.70 9.69 -10.97
N ASP A 133 5.83 9.40 -11.60
CA ASP A 133 6.40 10.27 -12.63
C ASP A 133 5.39 10.54 -13.76
N PRO A 134 5.03 11.81 -14.05
CA PRO A 134 4.08 12.15 -15.11
C PRO A 134 4.50 11.69 -16.52
N SER A 135 5.78 11.41 -16.76
CA SER A 135 6.25 10.81 -18.02
C SER A 135 5.70 9.39 -18.25
N LEU A 136 5.21 8.73 -17.20
CA LEU A 136 4.53 7.43 -17.27
C LEU A 136 3.01 7.58 -17.53
N SER A 137 2.51 8.80 -17.69
CA SER A 137 1.10 9.07 -18.00
C SER A 137 0.69 8.41 -19.33
N GLY A 138 -0.55 7.88 -19.37
CA GLY A 138 -1.08 7.18 -20.55
C GLY A 138 -0.58 5.74 -20.74
N GLN A 139 0.38 5.28 -19.92
CA GLN A 139 0.82 3.88 -19.91
C GLN A 139 0.04 3.03 -18.89
N GLY A 140 -0.84 3.65 -18.08
CA GLY A 140 -1.59 2.98 -17.01
C GLY A 140 -0.70 2.43 -15.88
N LEU A 141 0.55 2.91 -15.79
CA LEU A 141 1.52 2.41 -14.83
C LEU A 141 1.29 3.03 -13.45
N SER A 142 1.26 2.17 -12.45
CA SER A 142 1.25 2.52 -11.03
C SER A 142 2.58 2.15 -10.41
N MET A 143 3.03 2.89 -9.40
CA MET A 143 4.31 2.61 -8.72
C MET A 143 4.05 2.03 -7.33
N VAL A 144 4.96 1.14 -6.92
CA VAL A 144 4.88 0.46 -5.63
C VAL A 144 6.03 0.90 -4.73
N MET A 145 5.71 1.15 -3.46
CA MET A 145 6.66 1.25 -2.37
C MET A 145 6.45 0.05 -1.46
N ILE A 146 7.50 -0.74 -1.26
CA ILE A 146 7.47 -2.04 -0.57
C ILE A 146 8.25 -1.91 0.73
N ALA A 147 7.61 -2.18 1.86
CA ALA A 147 8.28 -2.52 3.11
C ALA A 147 8.34 -4.06 3.22
N ASP A 148 9.51 -4.63 2.97
CA ASP A 148 9.77 -6.05 3.21
C ASP A 148 11.21 -6.23 3.68
N ASN A 149 11.39 -6.56 4.96
CA ASN A 149 12.62 -7.11 5.47
C ASN A 149 12.46 -8.64 5.63
N PRO A 150 12.97 -9.48 4.70
CA PRO A 150 12.85 -10.92 4.82
C PRO A 150 13.51 -11.52 6.07
N ALA A 151 14.42 -10.79 6.73
CA ALA A 151 15.04 -11.20 7.97
C ALA A 151 14.17 -10.91 9.21
N ASP A 152 13.26 -9.93 9.10
CA ASP A 152 12.39 -9.49 10.18
C ASP A 152 11.11 -8.83 9.64
N ARG A 153 10.07 -9.65 9.42
CA ARG A 153 8.78 -9.16 8.92
C ARG A 153 7.80 -8.78 10.02
N ILE A 154 8.17 -8.88 11.29
CA ILE A 154 7.25 -8.53 12.37
C ILE A 154 7.59 -7.11 12.81
N ASP A 155 8.86 -6.85 13.13
CA ASP A 155 9.25 -5.58 13.76
C ASP A 155 9.75 -4.51 12.77
N SER A 156 10.00 -4.86 11.49
CA SER A 156 10.68 -3.98 10.52
C SER A 156 9.89 -3.68 9.24
N SER A 157 9.00 -4.55 8.77
CA SER A 157 8.26 -4.36 7.49
C SER A 157 7.03 -3.44 7.58
N GLU A 158 7.04 -2.42 8.44
CA GLU A 158 5.88 -1.56 8.70
C GLU A 158 5.85 -0.33 7.77
N ILE A 159 4.65 0.19 7.51
CA ILE A 159 4.46 1.46 6.81
C ILE A 159 3.56 2.37 7.63
N GLU A 160 4.05 3.55 7.98
CA GLU A 160 3.27 4.59 8.65
C GLU A 160 3.15 5.83 7.76
N VAL A 161 1.91 6.29 7.59
CA VAL A 161 1.59 7.52 6.89
C VAL A 161 0.72 8.39 7.78
N GLU A 162 1.29 9.48 8.30
CA GLU A 162 0.60 10.28 9.30
C GLU A 162 0.99 11.76 9.29
N ASN A 163 0.27 12.56 10.07
CA ASN A 163 0.54 13.96 10.35
C ASN A 163 0.49 14.90 9.14
N TYR A 164 -0.35 15.94 9.22
CA TYR A 164 -0.41 17.08 8.29
C TYR A 164 -0.63 16.74 6.80
N ASN A 165 -1.55 15.83 6.50
CA ASN A 165 -2.13 15.61 5.17
C ASN A 165 -1.14 15.35 4.00
N PRO A 166 -0.31 14.29 4.04
CA PRO A 166 0.40 13.83 2.85
C PRO A 166 -0.58 13.56 1.68
N ILE A 167 -0.15 13.90 0.46
CA ILE A 167 -0.95 13.75 -0.77
C ILE A 167 -0.29 12.72 -1.70
N PHE A 168 -1.08 11.79 -2.22
CA PHE A 168 -0.63 10.78 -3.17
C PHE A 168 -1.24 11.00 -4.56
N GLU A 169 -0.40 11.02 -5.60
CA GLU A 169 -0.82 11.28 -6.98
C GLU A 169 -0.34 10.19 -7.95
N GLY A 170 -1.23 9.74 -8.83
CA GLY A 170 -0.84 8.95 -9.99
C GLY A 170 -0.24 9.82 -11.10
N ALA A 171 0.27 9.18 -12.16
CA ALA A 171 0.74 9.86 -13.36
C ALA A 171 -0.40 10.42 -14.23
N GLY A 172 -1.65 10.10 -13.92
CA GLY A 172 -2.82 10.49 -14.71
C GLY A 172 -4.01 9.58 -14.41
N ALA A 173 -4.90 9.42 -15.38
CA ALA A 173 -6.00 8.47 -15.27
C ALA A 173 -5.47 7.04 -15.14
N ASN A 174 -6.07 6.26 -14.25
CA ASN A 174 -5.71 4.87 -13.97
C ASN A 174 -4.24 4.66 -13.55
N SER A 175 -3.71 5.55 -12.72
CA SER A 175 -2.39 5.42 -12.12
C SER A 175 -2.50 5.74 -10.63
N TRP A 176 -1.81 4.95 -9.80
CA TRP A 176 -1.85 5.06 -8.35
C TRP A 176 -0.46 4.85 -7.75
N VAL A 177 -0.31 5.29 -6.50
CA VAL A 177 0.79 4.86 -5.64
C VAL A 177 0.27 3.71 -4.77
N MET A 178 0.95 2.58 -4.82
CA MET A 178 0.68 1.44 -3.94
C MET A 178 1.68 1.42 -2.79
N LEU A 179 1.16 1.36 -1.56
CA LEU A 179 1.94 1.02 -0.39
C LEU A 179 1.72 -0.46 -0.07
N LEU A 180 2.81 -1.21 -0.09
CA LEU A 180 2.80 -2.65 0.12
C LEU A 180 3.66 -3.02 1.32
N SER A 181 3.06 -3.69 2.29
CA SER A 181 3.79 -4.26 3.42
C SER A 181 3.71 -5.79 3.39
N GLU A 182 4.86 -6.43 3.58
CA GLU A 182 4.97 -7.87 3.85
C GLU A 182 4.99 -8.19 5.35
N ASN A 183 4.64 -7.23 6.22
CA ASN A 183 4.54 -7.48 7.65
C ASN A 183 3.54 -8.61 7.93
N SER A 184 3.96 -9.55 8.77
CA SER A 184 3.25 -10.82 8.99
C SER A 184 2.64 -10.97 10.37
N ALA A 185 2.73 -9.96 11.23
CA ALA A 185 2.28 -9.98 12.62
C ALA A 185 0.83 -10.49 12.77
N ALA A 186 -0.11 -9.91 12.02
CA ALA A 186 -1.52 -10.25 12.12
C ALA A 186 -1.83 -11.71 11.78
N SER A 187 -1.19 -12.25 10.72
CA SER A 187 -1.34 -13.66 10.34
C SER A 187 -0.77 -14.64 11.37
N GLN A 188 0.13 -14.16 12.23
CA GLN A 188 0.73 -14.91 13.34
C GLN A 188 0.03 -14.63 14.69
N GLY A 189 -1.02 -13.81 14.70
CA GLY A 189 -1.76 -13.47 15.92
C GLY A 189 -1.10 -12.40 16.79
N VAL A 190 -0.08 -11.71 16.27
CA VAL A 190 0.56 -10.56 16.92
C VAL A 190 -0.23 -9.29 16.57
N ASN A 191 -0.40 -8.40 17.54
CA ASN A 191 -1.20 -7.19 17.39
C ASN A 191 -0.34 -5.99 17.00
N GLU A 192 0.17 -6.03 15.78
CA GLU A 192 0.90 -4.94 15.12
C GLU A 192 0.26 -4.64 13.77
N ASP A 193 0.35 -3.37 13.38
CA ASP A 193 -0.21 -2.87 12.13
C ASP A 193 0.86 -2.89 11.06
N ALA A 194 0.59 -3.57 9.95
CA ALA A 194 1.48 -3.61 8.80
C ALA A 194 1.48 -2.28 8.03
N ILE A 195 0.32 -1.65 7.95
CA ILE A 195 0.16 -0.31 7.37
C ILE A 195 -0.76 0.49 8.27
N ARG A 196 -0.29 1.65 8.72
CA ARG A 196 -1.08 2.64 9.43
C ARG A 196 -1.19 3.91 8.59
N VAL A 197 -2.42 4.38 8.37
CA VAL A 197 -2.69 5.64 7.69
C VAL A 197 -3.60 6.50 8.56
N ALA A 198 -3.15 7.71 8.88
CA ALA A 198 -3.84 8.62 9.78
C ALA A 198 -3.83 10.08 9.31
N ASP A 199 -4.72 10.89 9.88
CA ASP A 199 -4.68 12.35 9.88
C ASP A 199 -4.71 13.04 8.51
N GLY A 200 -5.75 12.71 7.74
CA GLY A 200 -6.12 13.45 6.55
C GLY A 200 -5.29 13.14 5.30
N VAL A 201 -4.69 11.96 5.24
CA VAL A 201 -4.09 11.42 4.01
C VAL A 201 -5.15 11.29 2.92
N THR A 202 -4.82 11.79 1.73
CA THR A 202 -5.72 11.79 0.56
C THR A 202 -4.99 11.43 -0.72
N GLY A 203 -5.75 11.03 -1.73
CA GLY A 203 -5.26 10.94 -3.11
C GLY A 203 -5.45 9.56 -3.77
N ALA A 204 -4.60 9.27 -4.75
CA ALA A 204 -4.61 8.06 -5.54
C ALA A 204 -3.74 6.97 -4.90
N ILE A 205 -4.13 6.53 -3.70
CA ILE A 205 -3.39 5.54 -2.90
C ILE A 205 -4.12 4.20 -2.82
N ILE A 206 -3.35 3.12 -2.97
CA ILE A 206 -3.76 1.72 -2.78
C ILE A 206 -2.93 1.13 -1.64
N LEU A 207 -3.58 0.42 -0.71
CA LEU A 207 -2.92 -0.21 0.42
C LEU A 207 -3.01 -1.73 0.32
N TYR A 208 -1.88 -2.41 0.47
CA TYR A 208 -1.79 -3.87 0.36
C TYR A 208 -0.93 -4.48 1.47
N ALA A 209 -1.52 -5.34 2.31
CA ALA A 209 -0.82 -6.05 3.39
C ALA A 209 -1.35 -7.47 3.55
N ARG A 210 -0.91 -8.39 2.70
CA ARG A 210 -1.50 -9.75 2.61
C ARG A 210 -1.46 -10.58 3.89
N LEU A 211 -0.52 -10.31 4.79
CA LEU A 211 -0.33 -11.03 6.05
C LEU A 211 -0.55 -10.14 7.29
N GLY A 212 -0.89 -8.87 7.08
CA GLY A 212 -0.84 -7.83 8.11
C GLY A 212 -2.17 -7.12 8.34
N THR A 213 -2.22 -6.34 9.42
CA THR A 213 -3.36 -5.44 9.69
C THR A 213 -3.14 -4.11 8.96
N ILE A 214 -4.17 -3.60 8.29
CA ILE A 214 -4.21 -2.22 7.79
C ILE A 214 -5.12 -1.41 8.71
N TYR A 215 -4.58 -0.39 9.35
CA TYR A 215 -5.28 0.50 10.26
C TYR A 215 -5.47 1.89 9.62
N LEU A 216 -6.74 2.30 9.46
CA LEU A 216 -7.10 3.62 8.94
C LEU A 216 -7.78 4.44 10.03
N ARG A 217 -7.32 5.67 10.23
CA ARG A 217 -7.83 6.57 11.26
C ARG A 217 -7.98 8.00 10.75
N ASN A 218 -8.97 8.75 11.23
CA ASN A 218 -9.11 10.21 11.03
C ASN A 218 -9.11 10.71 9.56
N THR A 219 -10.30 10.79 8.95
CA THR A 219 -10.56 11.43 7.65
C THR A 219 -9.59 11.05 6.51
N THR A 220 -9.18 9.78 6.46
CA THR A 220 -8.40 9.23 5.36
C THR A 220 -9.30 8.84 4.19
N SER A 221 -8.84 9.12 2.97
CA SER A 221 -9.50 8.69 1.73
C SER A 221 -8.53 7.89 0.87
N VAL A 222 -8.80 6.60 0.73
CA VAL A 222 -7.99 5.63 -0.02
C VAL A 222 -8.84 4.95 -1.09
N ARG A 223 -8.21 4.51 -2.19
CA ARG A 223 -8.91 3.96 -3.37
C ARG A 223 -9.17 2.47 -3.26
N GLU A 224 -8.27 1.75 -2.61
CA GLU A 224 -8.40 0.33 -2.33
C GLU A 224 -7.57 -0.07 -1.11
N VAL A 225 -8.09 -1.05 -0.39
CA VAL A 225 -7.43 -1.67 0.76
C VAL A 225 -7.60 -3.18 0.63
N THR A 226 -6.49 -3.89 0.62
CA THR A 226 -6.45 -5.36 0.71
C THR A 226 -5.51 -5.75 1.83
N GLY A 227 -6.02 -6.36 2.89
CA GLY A 227 -5.20 -6.82 4.00
C GLY A 227 -5.73 -8.09 4.65
N TYR A 228 -4.90 -8.75 5.47
CA TYR A 228 -5.34 -9.89 6.29
C TYR A 228 -6.45 -9.46 7.27
N LYS A 229 -6.28 -8.27 7.84
CA LYS A 229 -7.26 -7.59 8.68
C LYS A 229 -7.31 -6.12 8.30
N ILE A 230 -8.50 -5.53 8.24
CA ILE A 230 -8.68 -4.08 8.05
C ILE A 230 -9.41 -3.56 9.29
N SER A 231 -8.85 -2.53 9.90
CA SER A 231 -9.43 -1.84 11.04
C SER A 231 -9.62 -0.37 10.72
N LEU A 232 -10.82 0.14 10.97
CA LEU A 232 -11.23 1.51 10.65
C LEU A 232 -11.63 2.20 11.95
N ASP A 233 -11.05 3.37 12.23
CA ASP A 233 -11.36 4.19 13.41
C ASP A 233 -11.65 5.65 13.04
N GLY A 234 -12.55 6.28 13.80
CA GLY A 234 -13.02 7.64 13.54
C GLY A 234 -13.80 7.80 12.23
N SER A 235 -13.68 8.97 11.60
CA SER A 235 -14.38 9.31 10.34
C SER A 235 -13.61 8.84 9.08
N SER A 236 -12.97 7.66 9.12
CA SER A 236 -12.29 7.08 7.95
C SER A 236 -13.28 6.52 6.94
N SER A 237 -13.02 6.70 5.63
CA SER A 237 -13.85 6.14 4.57
C SER A 237 -13.01 5.47 3.49
N VAL A 238 -13.48 4.32 3.01
CA VAL A 238 -12.87 3.59 1.89
C VAL A 238 -13.83 3.70 0.71
N ILE A 239 -13.40 4.38 -0.35
CA ILE A 239 -14.22 4.61 -1.54
C ILE A 239 -13.60 3.82 -2.70
N TYR A 240 -14.14 2.64 -2.95
CA TYR A 240 -13.74 1.81 -4.08
C TYR A 240 -14.18 2.47 -5.39
N GLU A 241 -13.22 2.73 -6.28
CA GLU A 241 -13.49 3.21 -7.63
C GLU A 241 -13.60 2.03 -8.62
N SER A 242 -14.60 2.08 -9.51
CA SER A 242 -14.76 1.09 -10.58
C SER A 242 -13.65 1.23 -11.62
N GLY A 243 -12.99 0.13 -12.00
CA GLY A 243 -11.87 0.12 -12.95
C GLY A 243 -10.56 -0.45 -12.39
N LEU A 244 -10.52 -0.67 -11.07
CA LEU A 244 -9.34 -1.20 -10.37
C LEU A 244 -9.00 -2.67 -10.66
N GLN A 245 -9.95 -3.44 -11.19
CA GLN A 245 -9.77 -4.86 -11.51
C GLN A 245 -8.77 -5.13 -12.66
N ASN A 246 -8.31 -4.08 -13.36
CA ASN A 246 -7.46 -4.19 -14.55
C ASN A 246 -6.22 -3.28 -14.48
N VAL A 247 -5.76 -2.97 -13.26
CA VAL A 247 -4.57 -2.12 -13.05
C VAL A 247 -3.32 -2.98 -13.15
N LEU A 248 -2.53 -2.76 -14.21
CA LEU A 248 -1.26 -3.42 -14.43
C LEU A 248 -0.17 -2.69 -13.63
N PHE A 249 0.29 -3.29 -12.54
CA PHE A 249 1.49 -2.88 -11.81
C PHE A 249 2.72 -3.43 -12.52
N ASN A 250 3.10 -2.82 -13.64
CA ASN A 250 4.21 -3.30 -14.47
C ASN A 250 5.49 -2.53 -14.14
N SER A 251 6.49 -3.18 -13.56
CA SER A 251 7.82 -2.60 -13.37
C SER A 251 8.87 -3.32 -14.21
N GLY A 252 9.40 -2.64 -15.22
CA GLY A 252 10.65 -3.02 -15.89
C GLY A 252 10.54 -3.95 -17.10
N PRO A 253 11.61 -4.06 -17.92
CA PRO A 253 11.58 -4.57 -19.30
C PRO A 253 11.50 -6.09 -19.33
N GLY A 254 10.35 -6.62 -18.95
CA GLY A 254 9.93 -8.00 -19.10
C GLY A 254 8.51 -8.03 -19.65
N GLY A 255 8.23 -7.19 -20.65
CA GLY A 255 6.94 -7.18 -21.33
C GLY A 255 6.64 -8.56 -21.89
N ALA A 256 5.71 -9.27 -21.25
CA ALA A 256 5.08 -10.42 -21.90
C ALA A 256 4.40 -9.89 -23.17
N TRP A 257 4.94 -10.25 -24.34
CA TRP A 257 4.32 -9.97 -25.61
C TRP A 257 3.01 -10.72 -25.69
N THR A 258 1.89 -10.03 -25.56
CA THR A 258 0.61 -10.54 -26.06
C THR A 258 0.49 -10.09 -27.51
N ILE A 259 0.47 -11.05 -28.43
CA ILE A 259 0.14 -10.79 -29.84
C ILE A 259 -1.31 -10.29 -29.86
N GLN A 260 -1.51 -9.00 -30.12
CA GLN A 260 -2.84 -8.41 -30.13
C GLN A 260 -3.65 -8.77 -31.38
N ASP A 261 -2.99 -9.10 -32.50
CA ASP A 261 -3.66 -9.65 -33.67
C ASP A 261 -2.66 -10.36 -34.58
N TRP A 262 -3.12 -11.40 -35.26
CA TRP A 262 -2.42 -12.04 -36.37
C TRP A 262 -3.18 -11.73 -37.66
N LYS A 263 -2.46 -11.43 -38.73
CA LYS A 263 -3.03 -11.36 -40.09
C LYS A 263 -2.19 -12.24 -41.00
N GLU A 264 -2.77 -13.32 -41.51
CA GLU A 264 -2.15 -14.03 -42.64
C GLU A 264 -2.16 -13.09 -43.85
N GLY A 265 -0.98 -12.87 -44.41
CA GLY A 265 -0.87 -12.32 -45.75
C GLY A 265 -1.21 -13.41 -46.76
N GLN A 266 -2.23 -13.17 -47.59
CA GLN A 266 -2.32 -13.76 -48.92
C GLN A 266 -1.59 -12.87 -49.92
#